data_AF-A0A1Z4GHS1-F1
#
_entry.id   AF-A0A1Z4GHS1-F1
#
_cell.length_a   1.000
_cell.length_b   1.000
_cell.length_c   1.000
_cell.angle_alpha   90.00
_cell.angle_beta   90.00
_cell.angle_gamma   90.00
#
_symmetry.space_group_name_H-M   'P 1'
#
loop_
_entity.id
_entity.type
_entity.pdbx_description
1 polymer ?
#
loop_
_entity_poly.entity_id
_entity_poly.type
_entity_poly.pdbx_seq_one_letter_code
_entity_poly.pdbx_strand_id
1 'polypeptide(L)'
;MDNQITKPEILIQRIALLALAILLVIPLGIFGVQMVQASDPYVKTVLSLTGNPEQGNAIFQINCAGCHGWQADGRVGPSLQAVSKRKSRYKLIHQVISGETPPMPKFQPSTQEMADLLSFLETL
;
A
#
# COMPACT_ATOMS: atom_id res chain seq x y z
N MET A 1 33.62 4.77 50.99
CA MET A 1 34.36 4.89 49.72
C MET A 1 33.45 4.30 48.65
N ASP A 2 32.34 4.95 48.30
CA ASP A 2 31.24 4.25 47.62
C ASP A 2 30.59 5.17 46.59
N ASN A 3 31.11 5.21 45.36
CA ASN A 3 30.42 5.93 44.28
C ASN A 3 30.75 5.44 42.84
N GLN A 4 31.37 4.27 42.67
CA GLN A 4 31.70 3.74 41.33
C GLN A 4 30.75 2.66 40.81
N ILE A 5 29.91 2.06 41.67
CA ILE A 5 28.99 0.96 41.29
C ILE A 5 27.71 1.50 40.59
N THR A 6 27.31 2.75 40.87
CA THR A 6 26.08 3.36 40.33
C THR A 6 26.18 3.80 38.86
N LYS A 7 27.38 4.13 38.37
CA LYS A 7 27.57 4.68 37.02
C LYS A 7 27.23 3.70 35.87
N PRO A 8 27.68 2.42 35.90
CA PRO A 8 27.32 1.44 34.87
C PRO A 8 25.87 0.99 34.95
N GLU A 9 25.29 0.83 36.14
CA GLU A 9 23.86 0.47 36.31
C GLU A 9 22.92 1.55 35.77
N ILE A 10 23.21 2.83 36.07
CA ILE A 10 22.45 3.96 35.53
C ILE A 10 22.57 4.03 34.00
N LEU A 11 23.74 3.72 33.44
CA LEU A 11 23.94 3.69 31.99
C LEU A 11 23.12 2.56 31.33
N ILE A 12 23.15 1.36 31.91
CA ILE A 12 22.36 0.21 31.44
C ILE A 12 20.86 0.51 31.54
N GLN A 13 20.41 1.09 32.66
CA GLN A 13 19.01 1.46 32.85
C GLN A 13 18.54 2.51 31.83
N ARG A 14 19.38 3.53 31.54
CA ARG A 14 19.07 4.53 30.50
C ARG A 14 18.99 3.91 29.10
N ILE A 15 19.92 3.01 28.75
CA ILE A 15 19.90 2.30 27.47
C ILE A 15 18.64 1.44 27.37
N ALA A 16 18.29 0.70 28.42
CA ALA A 16 17.08 -0.12 28.46
C ALA A 16 15.80 0.71 28.30
N LEU A 17 15.72 1.87 28.97
CA LEU A 17 14.58 2.78 28.84
C LEU A 17 14.48 3.39 27.43
N LEU A 18 15.60 3.77 26.83
CA LEU A 18 15.63 4.28 25.44
C LEU A 18 15.22 3.19 24.45
N ALA A 19 15.73 1.96 24.61
CA ALA A 19 15.35 0.84 23.77
C ALA A 19 13.86 0.52 23.88
N LEU A 20 13.30 0.52 25.10
CA LEU A 20 11.87 0.32 25.34
C LEU A 20 11.04 1.45 24.73
N ALA A 21 11.46 2.71 24.89
CA ALA A 21 10.77 3.85 24.31
C ALA A 21 10.74 3.77 22.78
N ILE A 22 11.85 3.42 22.14
CA ILE A 22 11.93 3.22 20.68
C ILE A 22 11.00 2.09 20.25
N LEU A 23 11.03 0.97 20.97
CA LEU A 23 10.22 -0.21 20.68
C LEU A 23 8.71 0.04 20.82
N LEU A 24 8.30 1.03 21.61
CA LEU A 24 6.90 1.48 21.70
C LEU A 24 6.57 2.56 20.65
N VAL A 25 7.39 3.60 20.54
CA VAL A 25 7.10 4.78 19.71
C VAL A 25 7.13 4.46 18.22
N ILE A 26 8.06 3.62 17.75
CA ILE A 26 8.15 3.25 16.33
C ILE A 26 6.87 2.55 15.84
N PRO A 27 6.41 1.44 16.44
CA PRO A 27 5.19 0.78 15.98
C PRO A 27 3.94 1.65 16.17
N LEU A 28 3.84 2.44 17.24
CA LEU A 28 2.75 3.41 17.43
C LEU A 28 2.74 4.46 16.31
N GLY A 29 3.91 4.98 15.93
CA GLY A 29 4.06 5.93 14.83
C GLY A 29 3.67 5.31 13.47
N ILE A 30 4.15 4.11 13.18
CA ILE A 30 3.78 3.37 11.95
C ILE A 30 2.26 3.13 11.90
N PHE A 31 1.67 2.69 13.01
CA PHE A 31 0.23 2.46 13.12
C PHE A 31 -0.57 3.75 12.91
N GLY A 32 -0.14 4.86 13.52
CA GLY A 32 -0.76 6.18 13.32
C GLY A 32 -0.75 6.63 11.85
N VAL A 33 0.38 6.46 11.15
CA VAL A 33 0.49 6.79 9.71
C VAL A 33 -0.43 5.91 8.86
N GLN A 34 -0.47 4.60 9.13
CA GLN A 34 -1.35 3.67 8.41
C GLN A 34 -2.84 4.01 8.60
N MET A 35 -3.22 4.41 9.83
CA MET A 35 -4.59 4.85 10.14
C MET A 35 -5.00 6.11 9.37
N VAL A 36 -4.11 7.10 9.27
CA VAL A 36 -4.36 8.32 8.49
C VAL A 36 -4.52 7.99 7.01
N GLN A 37 -3.64 7.14 6.46
CA GLN A 37 -3.71 6.74 5.05
C GLN A 37 -4.97 5.91 4.73
N ALA A 38 -5.44 5.07 5.67
CA ALA A 38 -6.69 4.34 5.54
C ALA A 38 -7.94 5.25 5.61
N SER A 39 -7.79 6.49 6.08
CA SER A 39 -8.87 7.48 6.19
C SER A 39 -9.07 8.31 4.92
N ASP A 40 -8.34 8.02 3.84
CA ASP A 40 -8.51 8.68 2.54
C ASP A 40 -9.96 8.51 2.02
N PRO A 41 -10.72 9.60 1.79
CA PRO A 41 -12.12 9.53 1.35
C PRO A 41 -12.31 8.85 -0.01
N TYR A 42 -11.37 9.01 -0.93
CA TYR A 42 -11.40 8.36 -2.24
C TYR A 42 -11.28 6.85 -2.07
N VAL A 43 -10.26 6.39 -1.35
CA VAL A 43 -10.03 4.96 -1.08
C VAL A 43 -11.23 4.34 -0.36
N LYS A 44 -11.75 5.01 0.67
CA LYS A 44 -12.94 4.54 1.41
C LYS A 44 -14.14 4.36 0.49
N THR A 45 -14.37 5.32 -0.42
CA THR A 45 -15.49 5.26 -1.37
C THR A 45 -15.30 4.12 -2.36
N VAL A 46 -14.12 4.00 -2.99
CA VAL A 46 -13.78 2.90 -3.90
C VAL A 46 -14.04 1.53 -3.26
N LEU A 47 -13.57 1.34 -2.02
CA LEU A 47 -13.71 0.07 -1.32
C LEU A 47 -15.16 -0.24 -0.90
N SER A 48 -16.03 0.76 -0.77
CA SER A 48 -17.46 0.57 -0.49
C SER A 48 -18.31 0.27 -1.72
N LEU A 49 -17.80 0.53 -2.92
CA LEU A 49 -18.52 0.31 -4.17
C LEU A 49 -18.39 -1.15 -4.63
N THR A 50 -19.47 -1.65 -5.24
CA THR A 50 -19.44 -2.90 -6.01
C THR A 50 -18.96 -2.57 -7.42
N GLY A 51 -17.90 -3.22 -7.87
CA GLY A 51 -17.37 -3.01 -9.21
C GLY A 51 -17.90 -4.01 -10.23
N ASN A 52 -17.87 -3.61 -11.49
CA ASN A 52 -18.18 -4.46 -12.64
C ASN A 52 -16.87 -4.89 -13.34
N PRO A 53 -16.53 -6.19 -13.35
CA PRO A 53 -15.29 -6.68 -13.97
C PRO A 53 -15.24 -6.51 -15.49
N GLU A 54 -16.38 -6.44 -16.19
CA GLU A 54 -16.39 -6.19 -17.64
C GLU A 54 -15.97 -4.75 -17.94
N GLN A 55 -16.50 -3.78 -17.18
CA GLN A 55 -16.05 -2.39 -17.26
C GLN A 55 -14.59 -2.25 -16.83
N GLY A 56 -14.19 -2.97 -15.78
CA GLY A 56 -12.81 -3.01 -15.32
C GLY A 56 -11.83 -3.52 -16.37
N ASN A 57 -12.22 -4.54 -17.14
CA ASN A 57 -11.45 -5.02 -18.28
C ASN A 57 -11.31 -3.94 -19.36
N ALA A 58 -12.39 -3.25 -19.72
CA ALA A 58 -12.33 -2.17 -20.70
C ALA A 58 -11.36 -1.06 -20.26
N ILE A 59 -11.41 -0.65 -18.98
CA ILE A 59 -10.47 0.32 -18.39
C ILE A 59 -9.03 -0.20 -18.48
N PHE A 60 -8.82 -1.46 -18.12
CA PHE A 60 -7.50 -2.11 -18.18
C PHE A 60 -6.93 -2.13 -19.60
N GLN A 61 -7.73 -2.50 -20.60
CA GLN A 61 -7.26 -2.56 -21.99
C GLN A 61 -6.85 -1.19 -22.53
N ILE A 62 -7.59 -0.13 -22.16
CA ILE A 62 -7.31 1.23 -22.63
C ILE A 62 -6.07 1.82 -21.93
N ASN A 63 -5.91 1.61 -20.63
CA ASN A 63 -4.94 2.36 -19.82
C ASN A 63 -3.72 1.55 -19.37
N CYS A 64 -3.82 0.22 -19.28
CA CYS A 64 -2.85 -0.61 -18.57
C CYS A 64 -2.21 -1.68 -19.45
N ALA A 65 -2.96 -2.26 -20.39
CA ALA A 65 -2.52 -3.39 -21.22
C ALA A 65 -1.31 -3.06 -22.12
N GLY A 66 -1.12 -1.78 -22.49
CA GLY A 66 0.06 -1.36 -23.25
C GLY A 66 1.38 -1.75 -22.58
N CYS A 67 1.45 -1.64 -21.25
CA CYS A 67 2.63 -2.01 -20.46
C CYS A 67 2.52 -3.40 -19.83
N HIS A 68 1.33 -3.79 -19.37
CA HIS A 68 1.12 -5.05 -18.63
C HIS A 68 0.66 -6.22 -19.51
N GLY A 69 0.55 -6.04 -20.83
CA GLY A 69 0.09 -7.06 -21.77
C GLY A 69 -1.44 -7.13 -21.86
N TRP A 70 -1.95 -7.56 -23.02
CA TRP A 70 -3.40 -7.69 -23.28
C TRP A 70 -4.06 -8.73 -22.37
N GLN A 71 -3.30 -9.78 -22.02
CA GLN A 71 -3.70 -10.83 -21.10
C GLN A 71 -3.17 -10.59 -19.69
N ALA A 72 -2.71 -9.37 -19.37
CA ALA A 72 -2.08 -9.05 -18.10
C ALA A 72 -0.85 -9.93 -17.75
N ASP A 73 -0.22 -10.51 -18.76
CA ASP A 73 0.92 -11.43 -18.71
C ASP A 73 2.28 -10.73 -18.56
N GLY A 74 2.29 -9.39 -18.65
CA GLY A 74 3.46 -8.56 -18.51
C GLY A 74 4.17 -8.30 -19.84
N ARG A 75 4.71 -7.09 -20.00
CA ARG A 75 5.59 -6.71 -21.12
C ARG A 75 6.67 -5.79 -20.61
N VAL A 76 6.36 -4.49 -20.57
CA VAL A 76 7.21 -3.46 -19.96
C VAL A 76 6.99 -3.46 -18.45
N GLY A 77 5.73 -3.51 -18.04
CA GLY A 77 5.33 -3.72 -16.65
C GLY A 77 5.26 -5.22 -16.31
N PRO A 78 5.31 -5.57 -15.01
CA PRO A 78 5.22 -6.96 -14.56
C PRO A 78 3.86 -7.58 -14.87
N SER A 79 3.80 -8.92 -14.86
CA SER A 79 2.53 -9.63 -14.92
C SER A 79 1.62 -9.27 -13.73
N LEU A 80 0.32 -9.11 -14.01
CA LEU A 80 -0.72 -8.87 -13.02
C LEU A 80 -1.61 -10.10 -12.78
N GLN A 81 -1.29 -11.24 -13.37
CA GLN A 81 -1.92 -12.53 -13.06
C GLN A 81 -1.87 -12.79 -11.55
N ALA A 82 -3.00 -13.13 -10.93
CA ALA A 82 -3.16 -13.33 -9.50
C ALA A 82 -2.68 -12.15 -8.62
N VAL A 83 -2.66 -10.91 -9.12
CA VAL A 83 -2.14 -9.75 -8.36
C VAL A 83 -2.91 -9.53 -7.06
N SER A 84 -4.21 -9.82 -7.05
CA SER A 84 -5.08 -9.71 -5.87
C SER A 84 -4.71 -10.71 -4.76
N LYS A 85 -3.97 -11.78 -5.07
CA LYS A 85 -3.39 -12.68 -4.04
C LYS A 85 -2.13 -12.11 -3.39
N ARG A 86 -1.44 -11.18 -4.07
CA ARG A 86 -0.16 -10.60 -3.62
C ARG A 86 -0.31 -9.20 -3.02
N LYS A 87 -1.35 -8.47 -3.40
CA LYS A 87 -1.62 -7.09 -2.96
C LYS A 87 -3.10 -6.97 -2.56
N SER A 88 -3.33 -6.37 -1.40
CA SER A 88 -4.67 -5.92 -0.99
C SER A 88 -5.22 -4.87 -1.95
N ARG A 89 -6.55 -4.75 -2.05
CA ARG A 89 -7.22 -3.67 -2.81
C ARG A 89 -6.67 -2.28 -2.48
N TYR A 90 -6.43 -1.97 -1.20
CA TYR A 90 -5.79 -0.71 -0.77
C TYR A 90 -4.44 -0.45 -1.49
N LYS A 91 -3.52 -1.42 -1.42
CA LYS A 91 -2.21 -1.33 -2.08
C LYS A 91 -2.31 -1.23 -3.61
N LEU A 92 -3.34 -1.84 -4.21
CA LEU A 92 -3.59 -1.71 -5.65
C LEU A 92 -4.06 -0.31 -6.01
N ILE A 93 -4.99 0.27 -5.24
CA ILE A 93 -5.43 1.66 -5.41
C ILE A 93 -4.22 2.59 -5.31
N HIS A 94 -3.43 2.47 -4.25
CA HIS A 94 -2.22 3.29 -4.05
C HIS A 94 -1.25 3.16 -5.24
N GLN A 95 -0.97 1.94 -5.70
CA GLN A 95 -0.09 1.70 -6.84
C GLN A 95 -0.55 2.42 -8.12
N VAL A 96 -1.86 2.49 -8.36
CA VAL A 96 -2.44 3.11 -9.56
C VAL A 96 -2.42 4.64 -9.46
N ILE A 97 -2.66 5.21 -8.27
CA ILE A 97 -2.83 6.66 -8.10
C ILE A 97 -1.58 7.41 -7.61
N SER A 98 -0.56 6.72 -7.10
CA SER A 98 0.60 7.39 -6.49
C SER A 98 1.59 7.92 -7.51
N GLY A 99 1.84 7.18 -8.60
CA GLY A 99 2.92 7.48 -9.55
C GLY A 99 4.33 7.22 -8.99
N GLU A 100 4.44 6.50 -7.87
CA GLU A 100 5.72 6.25 -7.18
C GLU A 100 6.60 5.17 -7.84
N THR A 101 6.16 4.56 -8.95
CA THR A 101 6.89 3.46 -9.62
C THR A 101 7.17 3.76 -11.10
N PRO A 102 8.04 4.72 -11.45
CA PRO A 102 8.40 4.97 -12.84
C PRO A 102 8.95 3.71 -13.54
N PRO A 103 8.64 3.49 -14.84
CA PRO A 103 7.94 4.38 -15.75
C PRO A 103 6.40 4.32 -15.66
N MET A 104 5.81 3.61 -14.69
CA MET A 104 4.35 3.55 -14.52
C MET A 104 3.82 4.96 -14.20
N PRO A 105 2.94 5.54 -15.03
CA PRO A 105 2.42 6.87 -14.80
C PRO A 105 1.41 6.87 -13.64
N LYS A 106 1.13 8.06 -13.12
CA LYS A 106 0.03 8.29 -12.19
C LYS A 106 -1.29 8.31 -12.94
N PHE A 107 -2.26 7.50 -12.51
CA PHE A 107 -3.63 7.55 -13.02
C PHE A 107 -4.57 8.21 -12.02
N GLN A 108 -5.72 8.71 -12.50
CA GLN A 108 -6.73 9.37 -11.68
C GLN A 108 -8.15 8.90 -12.06
N PRO A 109 -8.46 7.59 -11.99
CA PRO A 109 -9.80 7.10 -12.27
C PRO A 109 -10.79 7.61 -11.23
N SER A 110 -12.05 7.78 -11.63
CA SER A 110 -13.15 7.99 -10.69
C SER A 110 -13.28 6.82 -9.71
N THR A 111 -14.04 7.01 -8.64
CA THR A 111 -14.21 5.98 -7.61
C THR A 111 -14.85 4.70 -8.16
N GLN A 112 -15.82 4.83 -9.07
CA GLN A 112 -16.45 3.67 -9.70
C GLN A 112 -15.50 2.97 -10.69
N GLU A 113 -14.77 3.72 -11.53
CA GLU A 113 -13.80 3.14 -12.47
C GLU A 113 -12.71 2.36 -11.73
N MET A 114 -12.23 2.87 -10.60
CA MET A 114 -11.28 2.13 -9.77
C MET A 114 -11.90 0.87 -9.16
N ALA A 115 -13.16 0.93 -8.69
CA ALA A 115 -13.85 -0.25 -8.16
C ALA A 115 -14.04 -1.34 -9.24
N ASP A 116 -14.41 -0.93 -10.45
CA ASP A 116 -14.54 -1.78 -11.63
C ASP A 116 -13.18 -2.41 -11.99
N LEU A 117 -12.11 -1.60 -12.07
CA LEU A 117 -10.74 -2.08 -12.34
C LEU A 117 -10.29 -3.11 -11.31
N LEU A 118 -10.48 -2.84 -10.01
CA LEU A 118 -10.13 -3.79 -8.95
C LEU A 118 -10.89 -5.10 -9.10
N SER A 119 -12.19 -5.05 -9.44
CA SER A 119 -13.02 -6.25 -9.63
C SER A 119 -12.52 -7.08 -10.81
N PHE A 120 -12.06 -6.45 -11.89
CA PHE A 120 -11.40 -7.16 -12.99
C PHE A 120 -10.06 -7.79 -12.55
N LEU A 121 -9.22 -7.07 -11.83
CA LEU A 121 -7.93 -7.59 -11.35
C LEU A 121 -8.08 -8.79 -10.40
N GLU A 122 -9.22 -8.95 -9.74
CA GLU A 122 -9.56 -10.13 -8.93
C GLU A 122 -9.88 -11.38 -9.78
N THR A 123 -10.22 -11.21 -11.07
CA THR A 123 -10.47 -12.32 -12.00
C THR A 123 -9.20 -12.87 -12.66
N LEU A 124 -8.09 -12.13 -12.57
CA LEU A 124 -6.76 -12.50 -13.05
C LEU A 124 -6.02 -13.37 -12.02
#